data_AF-A0A7Y4S6F0-F1
#
_entry.id   AF-A0A7Y4S6F0-F1
#
_cell.length_a   1.000
_cell.length_b   1.000
_cell.length_c   1.000
_cell.angle_alpha   90.00
_cell.angle_beta   90.00
_cell.angle_gamma   90.00
#
_symmetry.space_group_name_H-M   'P 1'
#
loop_
_entity.id
_entity.type
_entity.pdbx_description
1 polymer ?
#
loop_
_entity_poly.entity_id
_entity_poly.type
_entity_poly.pdbx_seq_one_letter_code
_entity_poly.pdbx_strand_id
1 'polypeptide(L)'
;MSAKSQNLGSHLAHADAHIIQPDEYEDLPELADADLARATWRIGGDIVSAEAGRSAFSAALKKQKINLTLDPDVLAFFKQQAGGRGYQTLINATLREAMRAKSIEDTLRKVIREELRIG
;
A
#
# COMPACT_ATOMS: atom_id res chain seq x y z
N MET A 1 31.86 -10.73 29.60
CA MET A 1 32.31 -10.74 28.19
C MET A 1 31.67 -9.54 27.50
N SER A 2 32.46 -8.56 27.07
CA SER A 2 31.97 -7.28 26.55
C SER A 2 31.75 -7.38 25.05
N ALA A 3 30.51 -7.18 24.58
CA ALA A 3 30.19 -7.15 23.16
C ALA A 3 30.60 -5.79 22.58
N LYS A 4 31.62 -5.80 21.73
CA LYS A 4 32.12 -4.62 21.02
C LYS A 4 31.17 -4.33 19.85
N SER A 5 30.34 -3.29 19.97
CA SER A 5 29.55 -2.76 18.86
C SER A 5 30.51 -2.30 17.76
N GLN A 6 30.54 -3.01 16.64
CA GLN A 6 31.21 -2.51 15.45
C GLN A 6 30.26 -1.53 14.75
N ASN A 7 30.69 -0.28 14.62
CA ASN A 7 30.05 0.69 13.73
C ASN A 7 30.05 0.12 12.31
N LEU A 8 28.91 -0.42 11.86
CA LEU A 8 28.67 -0.63 10.44
C LEU A 8 28.66 0.75 9.79
N GLY A 9 29.76 1.12 9.12
CA GLY A 9 29.90 2.36 8.37
C GLY A 9 28.99 2.40 7.16
N SER A 10 27.67 2.40 7.37
CA SER A 10 26.71 2.53 6.28
C SER A 10 26.66 3.99 5.85
N HIS A 11 27.06 4.27 4.62
CA HIS A 11 26.97 5.58 3.97
C HIS A 11 25.50 5.93 3.59
N LEU A 12 24.57 5.72 4.52
CA LEU A 12 23.13 5.96 4.32
C LEU A 12 22.85 7.41 3.93
N ALA A 13 23.55 8.37 4.55
CA ALA A 13 23.40 9.79 4.23
C ALA A 13 23.82 10.14 2.79
N HIS A 14 24.72 9.37 2.17
CA HIS A 14 25.12 9.58 0.78
C HIS A 14 24.13 8.93 -0.20
N ALA A 15 23.66 7.73 0.14
CA ALA A 15 22.63 7.04 -0.64
C ALA A 15 21.30 7.82 -0.65
N ASP A 16 20.89 8.39 0.49
CA ASP A 16 19.68 9.22 0.59
C ASP A 16 19.80 10.55 -0.17
N ALA A 17 21.02 11.07 -0.34
CA ALA A 17 21.29 12.29 -1.10
C ALA A 17 21.39 12.06 -2.61
N HIS A 18 21.46 10.80 -3.05
CA HIS A 18 21.61 10.46 -4.46
C HIS A 18 20.29 10.59 -5.21
N ILE A 19 20.30 11.34 -6.32
CA ILE A 19 19.15 11.49 -7.21
C ILE A 19 19.41 10.62 -8.42
N ILE A 20 18.55 9.61 -8.60
CA ILE A 20 18.71 8.61 -9.67
C ILE A 20 18.62 9.30 -11.04
N GLN A 21 19.65 9.11 -11.86
CA GLN A 21 19.72 9.61 -13.23
C GLN A 21 19.29 8.55 -14.25
N PRO A 22 18.74 8.94 -15.42
CA PRO A 22 18.26 7.99 -16.41
C PRO A 22 19.32 7.02 -16.95
N ASP A 23 20.57 7.47 -17.09
CA ASP A 23 21.70 6.67 -17.56
C ASP A 23 22.09 5.57 -16.57
N GLU A 24 21.80 5.73 -15.29
CA GLU A 24 22.03 4.70 -14.27
C GLU A 24 21.15 3.46 -14.46
N TYR A 25 20.08 3.56 -15.26
CA TYR A 25 19.24 2.44 -15.63
C TYR A 25 19.73 1.68 -16.87
N GLU A 26 20.61 2.27 -17.70
CA GLU A 26 21.05 1.65 -18.96
C GLU A 26 21.86 0.36 -18.75
N ASP A 27 22.63 0.31 -17.66
CA ASP A 27 23.50 -0.81 -17.32
C ASP A 27 22.88 -1.78 -16.28
N LEU A 28 21.66 -1.53 -15.81
CA LEU A 28 20.99 -2.41 -14.86
C LEU A 28 20.50 -3.70 -15.56
N PRO A 29 20.73 -4.88 -14.98
CA PRO A 29 20.18 -6.10 -15.53
C PRO A 29 18.65 -6.10 -15.44
N GLU A 30 18.01 -6.57 -16.50
CA GLU A 30 16.57 -6.82 -16.51
C GLU A 30 16.21 -7.85 -15.44
N LEU A 31 15.14 -7.56 -14.68
CA LEU A 31 14.66 -8.45 -13.63
C LEU A 31 13.96 -9.66 -14.27
N ALA A 32 14.62 -10.82 -14.25
CA ALA A 32 14.13 -12.04 -14.88
C ALA A 32 13.33 -12.94 -13.92
N ASP A 33 12.55 -13.86 -14.47
CA ASP A 33 11.82 -14.87 -13.69
C ASP A 33 12.75 -15.74 -12.82
N ALA A 34 13.98 -15.98 -13.30
CA ALA A 34 15.01 -16.69 -12.53
C ALA A 34 15.46 -15.90 -11.27
N ASP A 35 15.35 -14.58 -11.29
CA ASP A 35 15.65 -13.71 -10.14
C ASP A 35 14.57 -13.83 -9.08
N LEU A 36 13.31 -13.83 -9.52
CA LEU A 36 12.15 -14.08 -8.67
C LEU A 36 12.15 -15.50 -8.09
N ALA A 37 12.59 -16.50 -8.88
CA ALA A 37 12.67 -17.88 -8.43
C ALA A 37 13.68 -18.10 -7.31
N ARG A 38 14.79 -17.34 -7.31
CA ARG A 38 15.80 -17.39 -6.24
C ARG A 38 15.57 -16.36 -5.11
N ALA A 39 14.50 -15.57 -5.18
CA ALA A 39 14.20 -14.55 -4.20
C ALA A 39 13.81 -15.15 -2.84
N THR A 40 14.21 -14.48 -1.76
CA THR A 40 13.86 -14.85 -0.39
C THR A 40 12.57 -14.15 0.03
N TRP A 41 11.56 -14.93 0.45
CA TRP A 41 10.32 -14.38 0.97
C TRP A 41 10.53 -13.82 2.38
N ARG A 42 9.99 -12.62 2.64
CA ARG A 42 10.02 -11.99 3.97
C ARG A 42 8.67 -11.41 4.36
N ILE A 43 8.29 -11.52 5.63
CA ILE A 43 7.09 -10.89 6.22
C ILE A 43 7.53 -10.19 7.50
N GLY A 44 7.25 -8.88 7.63
CA GLY A 44 7.61 -8.12 8.83
C GLY A 44 9.11 -8.06 9.15
N GLY A 45 9.96 -8.35 8.16
CA GLY A 45 11.40 -8.47 8.35
C GLY A 45 11.89 -9.90 8.56
N ASP A 46 11.04 -10.88 8.85
CA ASP A 46 11.43 -12.27 9.05
C ASP A 46 11.40 -13.07 7.74
N ILE A 47 12.38 -13.96 7.56
CA ILE A 47 12.42 -14.87 6.41
C ILE A 47 11.36 -15.95 6.59
N VAL A 48 10.53 -16.16 5.57
CA VAL A 48 9.47 -17.18 5.56
C VAL A 48 9.60 -18.10 4.35
N SER A 49 8.90 -19.23 4.37
CA SER A 49 8.83 -20.10 3.19
C SER A 49 8.08 -19.40 2.04
N ALA A 50 8.35 -19.81 0.81
CA ALA A 50 7.64 -19.28 -0.36
C ALA A 50 6.12 -19.54 -0.30
N GLU A 51 5.71 -20.66 0.27
CA GLU A 51 4.29 -20.97 0.50
C GLU A 51 3.65 -20.00 1.49
N ALA A 52 4.29 -19.77 2.64
CA ALA A 52 3.80 -18.83 3.64
C ALA A 52 3.75 -17.40 3.09
N GLY A 53 4.79 -16.98 2.37
CA GLY A 53 4.86 -15.67 1.70
C GLY A 53 3.73 -15.47 0.68
N ARG A 54 3.55 -16.43 -0.23
CA ARG A 54 2.46 -16.38 -1.23
C ARG A 54 1.07 -16.42 -0.59
N SER A 55 0.89 -17.24 0.45
CA SER A 55 -0.36 -17.33 1.19
C SER A 55 -0.72 -16.02 1.88
N ALA A 56 0.24 -15.40 2.58
CA ALA A 56 0.05 -14.11 3.24
C ALA A 56 -0.25 -12.99 2.23
N PHE A 57 0.49 -12.95 1.12
CA PHE A 57 0.24 -11.98 0.05
C PHE A 57 -1.18 -12.13 -0.55
N SER A 58 -1.56 -13.37 -0.86
CA SER A 58 -2.91 -13.67 -1.36
C SER A 58 -3.99 -13.29 -0.35
N ALA A 59 -3.79 -13.60 0.93
CA ALA A 59 -4.72 -13.24 2.00
C ALA A 59 -4.89 -11.72 2.14
N ALA A 60 -3.82 -10.94 2.04
CA ALA A 60 -3.88 -9.48 2.08
C ALA A 60 -4.68 -8.87 0.91
N LEU A 61 -4.74 -9.57 -0.23
CA LEU A 61 -5.47 -9.14 -1.42
C LEU A 61 -6.92 -9.67 -1.49
N LYS A 62 -7.33 -10.54 -0.57
CA LYS A 62 -8.68 -11.13 -0.61
C LYS A 62 -9.74 -10.07 -0.32
N LYS A 63 -10.49 -9.72 -1.37
CA LYS A 63 -11.76 -8.99 -1.25
C LYS A 63 -12.82 -9.93 -0.68
N GLN A 64 -13.59 -9.47 0.30
CA GLN A 64 -14.74 -10.23 0.78
C GLN A 64 -15.89 -10.10 -0.22
N LYS A 65 -16.37 -11.23 -0.73
CA LYS A 65 -17.56 -11.26 -1.60
C LYS A 65 -18.80 -11.19 -0.71
N ILE A 66 -19.54 -10.08 -0.83
CA ILE A 66 -20.82 -9.86 -0.15
C ILE A 66 -21.94 -9.73 -1.18
N ASN A 67 -23.18 -9.93 -0.74
CA ASN A 67 -24.34 -9.55 -1.53
C ASN A 67 -24.78 -8.15 -1.11
N LEU A 68 -24.74 -7.19 -2.04
CA LEU A 68 -25.07 -5.79 -1.81
C LEU A 68 -26.03 -5.34 -2.92
N THR A 69 -27.18 -4.82 -2.54
CA THR A 69 -28.13 -4.19 -3.46
C THR A 69 -27.71 -2.73 -3.68
N LEU A 70 -27.62 -2.32 -4.94
CA LEU A 70 -27.37 -0.94 -5.34
C LEU A 70 -28.48 -0.48 -6.28
N ASP A 71 -28.82 0.80 -6.20
CA ASP A 71 -29.80 1.37 -7.11
C ASP A 71 -29.34 1.28 -8.58
N PRO A 72 -30.26 1.12 -9.54
CA PRO A 72 -29.90 0.90 -10.94
C PRO A 72 -29.09 2.04 -11.56
N ASP A 73 -29.37 3.28 -11.16
CA ASP A 73 -28.69 4.49 -11.62
C ASP A 73 -27.25 4.57 -11.10
N VAL A 74 -27.01 4.25 -9.83
CA VAL A 74 -25.67 4.16 -9.23
C VAL A 74 -24.85 3.08 -9.95
N LEU A 75 -25.44 1.92 -10.20
CA LEU A 75 -24.76 0.85 -10.93
C LEU A 75 -24.43 1.28 -12.37
N ALA A 76 -25.36 1.97 -13.05
CA ALA A 76 -25.17 2.46 -14.41
C ALA A 76 -24.03 3.50 -14.48
N PHE A 77 -24.00 4.45 -13.54
CA PHE A 77 -22.94 5.46 -13.43
C PHE A 77 -21.55 4.83 -13.37
N PHE A 78 -21.31 3.90 -12.42
CA PHE A 78 -20.01 3.27 -12.28
C PHE A 78 -19.65 2.34 -13.44
N LYS A 79 -20.64 1.67 -14.07
CA LYS A 79 -20.41 0.87 -15.27
C LYS A 79 -19.97 1.72 -16.46
N GLN A 80 -20.61 2.87 -16.66
CA GLN A 80 -20.26 3.81 -17.72
C GLN A 80 -18.84 4.38 -17.50
N GLN A 81 -18.54 4.80 -16.27
CA GLN A 81 -17.24 5.37 -15.94
C GLN A 81 -16.08 4.38 -16.06
N ALA A 82 -16.35 3.08 -15.83
CA ALA A 82 -15.33 2.03 -15.96
C ALA A 82 -15.18 1.46 -17.38
N GLY A 83 -15.97 1.91 -18.37
CA GLY A 83 -16.00 1.30 -19.70
C GLY A 83 -16.49 -0.15 -19.67
N GLY A 84 -17.34 -0.52 -18.70
CA GLY A 84 -17.98 -1.83 -18.58
C GLY A 84 -17.30 -2.84 -17.64
N ARG A 85 -15.97 -2.82 -17.47
CA ARG A 85 -15.25 -3.71 -16.53
C ARG A 85 -14.57 -2.90 -15.44
N GLY A 86 -14.47 -3.44 -14.23
CA GLY A 86 -13.78 -2.76 -13.12
C GLY A 86 -14.64 -1.76 -12.33
N TYR A 87 -15.94 -1.65 -12.61
CA TYR A 87 -16.86 -0.79 -11.85
C TYR A 87 -16.90 -1.15 -10.35
N GLN A 88 -16.73 -2.42 -9.98
CA GLN A 88 -16.59 -2.84 -8.58
C GLN A 88 -15.32 -2.28 -7.92
N THR A 89 -14.23 -2.12 -8.68
CA THR A 89 -13.01 -1.48 -8.17
C THR A 89 -13.24 0.00 -7.95
N LEU A 90 -13.94 0.69 -8.86
CA LEU A 90 -14.32 2.10 -8.68
C LEU A 90 -15.21 2.29 -7.46
N ILE A 91 -16.27 1.48 -7.32
CA ILE A 91 -17.15 1.53 -6.14
C ILE A 91 -16.35 1.37 -4.85
N ASN A 92 -15.44 0.39 -4.79
CA ASN A 92 -14.58 0.19 -3.62
C ASN A 92 -13.64 1.38 -3.36
N ALA A 93 -13.11 2.01 -4.41
CA ALA A 93 -12.28 3.21 -4.28
C ALA A 93 -13.08 4.39 -3.71
N THR A 94 -14.27 4.65 -4.26
CA THR A 94 -15.18 5.70 -3.79
C THR A 94 -15.62 5.48 -2.34
N LEU A 95 -15.96 4.24 -1.95
CA LEU A 95 -16.28 3.93 -0.55
C LEU A 95 -15.10 4.22 0.38
N ARG A 96 -13.88 3.93 -0.05
CA ARG A 96 -12.66 4.20 0.73
C ARG A 96 -12.39 5.70 0.87
N GLU A 97 -12.64 6.48 -0.17
CA GLU A 97 -12.56 7.95 -0.11
C GLU A 97 -13.59 8.53 0.85
N ALA A 98 -14.85 8.07 0.79
CA ALA A 98 -15.89 8.49 1.71
C ALA A 98 -15.55 8.17 3.18
N MET A 99 -14.98 6.99 3.45
CA MET A 99 -14.49 6.63 4.79
C MET A 99 -13.41 7.59 5.29
N ARG A 100 -12.44 7.94 4.44
CA ARG A 100 -11.37 8.89 4.79
C ARG A 100 -11.93 10.28 5.08
N ALA A 101 -12.81 10.79 4.22
CA ALA A 101 -13.45 12.09 4.40
C ALA A 101 -14.18 12.17 5.76
N LYS A 102 -14.94 11.13 6.12
CA LYS A 102 -15.63 11.05 7.41
C LYS A 102 -14.66 11.08 8.60
N SER A 103 -13.55 10.35 8.52
CA SER A 103 -12.54 10.35 9.60
C SER A 103 -11.87 11.71 9.81
N ILE A 104 -11.64 12.46 8.73
CA ILE A 104 -11.07 13.81 8.79
C ILE A 104 -12.09 14.76 9.43
N GLU A 105 -13.35 14.71 9.01
CA GLU A 105 -14.43 15.52 9.60
C GLU A 105 -14.56 15.29 11.10
N ASP A 106 -14.55 14.03 11.55
CA ASP A 106 -14.65 13.68 12.97
C ASP A 106 -13.43 14.20 13.75
N THR A 107 -12.23 14.13 13.17
CA THR A 107 -11.01 14.69 13.75
C THR A 107 -11.09 16.21 13.88
N LEU A 108 -11.52 16.90 12.82
CA LEU A 108 -11.67 18.36 12.81
C LEU A 108 -12.69 18.83 13.85
N ARG A 109 -13.85 18.17 13.94
CA ARG A 109 -14.86 18.48 14.97
C ARG A 109 -14.31 18.33 16.39
N LYS A 110 -13.48 17.31 16.62
CA LYS A 110 -12.83 17.10 17.93
C LYS A 110 -11.89 18.26 18.24
N VAL A 111 -10.99 18.61 17.32
CA VAL A 111 -10.04 19.72 17.49
C VAL A 111 -10.77 21.03 17.74
N ILE A 112 -11.77 21.38 16.92
CA ILE A 112 -12.55 22.62 17.09
C ILE A 112 -13.22 22.67 18.48
N ARG A 113 -13.75 21.55 18.98
CA ARG A 113 -14.36 21.48 20.31
C ARG A 113 -13.34 21.66 21.43
N GLU A 114 -12.13 21.14 21.25
CA GLU A 114 -11.03 21.30 22.22
C GLU A 114 -10.60 22.77 22.27
N GLU A 115 -10.40 23.43 21.13
CA GLU A 115 -10.04 24.86 21.07
C GLU A 115 -11.13 25.77 21.68
N LEU A 116 -12.40 25.51 21.39
CA LEU A 116 -13.53 26.26 21.96
C LEU A 116 -13.76 26.02 23.47
N ARG A 117 -13.12 25.02 24.07
CA ARG A 117 -13.16 24.77 25.53
C ARG A 117 -12.00 25.40 26.28
N ILE A 118 -10.91 25.73 25.58
CA ILE A 118 -9.69 26.28 26.16
C ILE A 118 -9.70 27.82 26.09
N GLY A 119 -10.45 28.41 25.16
CA GLY A 119 -10.76 29.85 25.10
C GLY A 119 -11.98 30.24 25.92
#